data_AF-A0A1H6NTV6-F1
#
_entry.id   AF-A0A1H6NTV6-F1
#
_cell.length_a   1.000
_cell.length_b   1.000
_cell.length_c   1.000
_cell.angle_alpha   90.00
_cell.angle_beta   90.00
_cell.angle_gamma   90.00
#
_symmetry.space_group_name_H-M   'P 1'
#
loop_
_entity.id
_entity.type
_entity.pdbx_description
1 polymer ?
#
loop_
_entity_poly.entity_id
_entity_poly.type
_entity_poly.pdbx_seq_one_letter_code
_entity_poly.pdbx_strand_id
1 'polypeptide(L)'
;MQVKPDSIWFEDRANLARWQALKKAGDSKALASYQDGLLQAREAWQFTRPLTVRIRGFEPKAHLVDVEMQTEGRLQGSTWVLDTDALQQ
;
A
#
# COMPACT_ATOMS: atom_id res chain seq x y z
N MET A 1 1.35 11.51 9.84
CA MET A 1 0.22 10.71 9.35
C MET A 1 0.46 9.26 9.73
N GLN A 2 -0.57 8.50 10.10
CA GLN A 2 -0.44 7.08 10.41
C GLN A 2 -1.11 6.22 9.33
N VAL A 3 -0.59 5.01 9.13
CA VAL A 3 -1.13 4.01 8.21
C VAL A 3 -1.61 2.81 9.03
N LYS A 4 -2.76 2.25 8.66
CA LYS A 4 -3.39 1.11 9.33
C LYS A 4 -2.46 -0.12 9.30
N PRO A 5 -2.45 -0.94 10.36
CA PRO A 5 -1.81 -2.25 10.30
C PRO A 5 -2.47 -3.09 9.18
N ASP A 6 -1.70 -4.04 8.66
CA ASP A 6 -2.08 -4.97 7.60
C ASP A 6 -2.45 -4.32 6.26
N SER A 7 -2.19 -3.02 6.11
CA SER A 7 -2.22 -2.34 4.81
C SER A 7 -1.14 -2.92 3.89
N ILE A 8 -1.45 -3.00 2.60
CA ILE A 8 -0.49 -3.39 1.56
C ILE A 8 0.12 -2.14 0.91
N TRP A 9 1.44 -2.16 0.77
CA TRP A 9 2.27 -1.06 0.31
C TRP A 9 2.95 -1.47 -0.98
N PHE A 10 2.81 -0.68 -2.03
CA PHE A 10 3.32 -1.01 -3.37
C PHE A 10 4.54 -0.16 -3.71
N GLU A 11 5.52 -0.77 -4.39
CA GLU A 11 6.66 -0.02 -4.93
C GLU A 11 6.26 0.81 -6.15
N ASP A 12 5.24 0.37 -6.89
CA ASP A 12 4.76 1.02 -8.10
C ASP A 12 3.23 1.20 -8.13
N ARG A 13 2.81 2.14 -8.98
CA ARG A 13 1.40 2.54 -9.13
C ARG A 13 0.57 1.51 -9.91
N ALA A 14 1.19 0.72 -10.78
CA ALA A 14 0.47 -0.26 -11.59
C ALA A 14 -0.02 -1.44 -10.74
N ASN A 15 0.80 -1.86 -9.79
CA ASN A 15 0.48 -2.88 -8.81
C ASN A 15 -0.69 -2.45 -7.92
N LEU A 16 -0.68 -1.19 -7.44
CA LEU A 16 -1.82 -0.62 -6.73
C LEU A 16 -3.09 -0.62 -7.60
N ALA A 17 -3.00 -0.12 -8.83
CA ALA A 17 -4.16 -0.03 -9.73
C ALA A 17 -4.78 -1.41 -10.02
N ARG A 18 -3.95 -2.43 -10.21
CA ARG A 18 -4.41 -3.81 -10.42
C ARG A 18 -5.07 -4.38 -9.16
N TRP A 19 -4.48 -4.17 -7.99
CA TRP A 19 -5.05 -4.59 -6.71
C TRP A 19 -6.42 -3.92 -6.46
N GLN A 20 -6.53 -2.61 -6.70
CA GLN A 20 -7.78 -1.86 -6.60
C GLN A 20 -8.85 -2.39 -7.56
N ALA A 21 -8.48 -2.71 -8.81
CA ALA A 21 -9.39 -3.27 -9.79
C ALA A 21 -9.95 -4.64 -9.33
N LEU A 22 -9.10 -5.51 -8.77
CA LEU A 22 -9.50 -6.80 -8.22
C LEU A 22 -10.43 -6.62 -7.01
N LYS A 23 -10.09 -5.71 -6.10
CA LYS A 23 -10.91 -5.37 -4.93
C LYS A 23 -12.29 -4.86 -5.34
N LYS A 24 -12.35 -3.97 -6.35
CA LYS A 24 -13.61 -3.44 -6.90
C LYS A 24 -14.47 -4.51 -7.58
N ALA A 25 -13.84 -5.47 -8.24
CA ALA A 25 -14.54 -6.59 -8.88
C ALA A 25 -15.16 -7.57 -7.86
N GLY A 26 -14.74 -7.52 -6.59
CA GLY A 26 -15.24 -8.41 -5.55
C GLY A 26 -14.72 -9.85 -5.65
N ASP A 27 -13.71 -10.11 -6.49
CA ASP A 27 -13.09 -11.43 -6.62
C ASP A 27 -12.03 -11.62 -5.53
N SER A 28 -12.48 -12.07 -4.36
CA SER A 28 -11.61 -12.28 -3.20
C SER A 28 -10.50 -13.31 -3.46
N LYS A 29 -10.74 -14.30 -4.32
CA LYS A 29 -9.73 -15.33 -4.63
C LYS A 29 -8.63 -14.74 -5.51
N ALA A 30 -8.99 -14.03 -6.58
CA ALA A 30 -8.02 -13.37 -7.43
C ALA A 30 -7.24 -12.28 -6.67
N LEU A 31 -7.92 -11.53 -5.79
CA LEU A 31 -7.28 -10.52 -4.94
C LEU A 31 -6.23 -11.15 -4.01
N ALA A 32 -6.58 -12.23 -3.31
CA ALA A 32 -5.68 -12.92 -2.40
C ALA A 32 -4.47 -13.51 -3.15
N SER A 33 -4.70 -14.23 -4.25
CA SER A 33 -3.60 -14.79 -5.05
C SER A 33 -2.67 -13.70 -5.60
N TYR A 34 -3.22 -12.55 -6.02
CA TYR A 34 -2.43 -11.44 -6.51
C TYR A 34 -1.57 -10.82 -5.41
N GLN A 35 -2.17 -10.55 -4.25
CA GLN A 35 -1.46 -10.04 -3.08
C GLN A 35 -0.34 -10.99 -2.63
N ASP A 36 -0.63 -12.30 -2.50
CA ASP A 36 0.37 -13.29 -2.11
C ASP A 36 1.54 -13.34 -3.10
N GLY A 37 1.25 -13.27 -4.40
CA GLY A 37 2.28 -13.21 -5.45
C GLY A 37 3.20 -12.00 -5.30
N LEU A 38 2.64 -10.81 -5.10
CA LEU A 38 3.42 -9.58 -4.91
C LEU A 38 4.28 -9.63 -3.64
N LEU A 39 3.75 -10.17 -2.53
CA LEU A 39 4.47 -10.32 -1.28
C LEU A 39 5.64 -11.32 -1.42
N GLN A 40 5.43 -12.45 -2.12
CA GLN A 40 6.49 -13.43 -2.40
C GLN A 40 7.59 -12.87 -3.31
N ALA A 41 7.20 -12.09 -4.33
CA ALA A 41 8.12 -11.41 -5.24
C ALA A 41 8.81 -10.20 -4.60
N ARG A 42 8.36 -9.75 -3.42
CA ARG A 42 8.79 -8.52 -2.73
C ARG A 42 8.53 -7.24 -3.53
N GLU A 43 7.54 -7.26 -4.40
CA GLU A 43 7.04 -6.10 -5.15
C GLU A 43 6.00 -5.30 -4.36
N ALA A 44 5.49 -5.89 -3.28
CA ALA A 44 4.68 -5.23 -2.27
C ALA A 44 5.06 -5.70 -0.87
N TRP A 45 4.67 -4.91 0.13
CA TRP A 45 4.95 -5.16 1.53
C TRP A 45 3.68 -5.00 2.37
N GLN A 46 3.52 -5.85 3.39
CA GLN A 46 2.45 -5.74 4.36
C GLN A 46 3.05 -5.61 5.75
N PHE A 47 2.65 -4.55 6.47
CA PHE A 47 3.19 -4.26 7.79
C PHE A 47 2.12 -4.47 8.85
N THR A 48 2.41 -5.33 9.83
CA THR A 48 1.46 -5.74 10.87
C THR A 48 1.29 -4.72 12.00
N ARG A 49 2.10 -3.66 12.00
CA ARG A 49 2.05 -2.56 12.98
C ARG A 49 1.67 -1.26 12.30
N PRO A 50 1.01 -0.33 13.00
CA PRO A 50 0.85 1.02 12.50
C PRO A 50 2.19 1.65 12.15
N LEU A 51 2.26 2.35 11.03
CA LEU A 51 3.47 3.03 10.58
C LEU A 51 3.25 4.53 10.46
N THR A 52 4.27 5.30 10.85
CA THR A 52 4.30 6.74 10.65
C THR A 52 4.84 7.05 9.27
N VAL A 53 4.13 7.91 8.55
CA VAL A 53 4.49 8.35 7.21
C VAL A 53 4.39 9.85 7.03
N ARG A 54 5.13 10.34 6.03
CA ARG A 54 4.98 11.66 5.44
C ARG A 54 4.33 11.51 4.06
N ILE A 55 3.24 12.22 3.81
CA ILE A 55 2.61 12.25 2.49
C ILE A 55 3.50 13.08 1.56
N ARG A 56 3.86 12.50 0.41
CA ARG A 56 4.62 13.15 -0.66
C ARG A 56 3.70 13.62 -1.79
N GLY A 57 2.63 12.88 -2.06
CA GLY A 57 1.65 13.18 -3.11
C GLY A 57 0.32 12.51 -2.81
N PHE A 58 -0.77 13.11 -3.32
CA PHE A 58 -2.12 12.61 -3.10
C PHE A 58 -2.95 12.81 -4.38
N GLU A 59 -3.51 11.71 -4.88
CA GLU A 59 -4.32 11.68 -6.10
C GLU A 59 -5.71 11.10 -5.80
N PRO A 60 -6.67 11.94 -5.36
CA PRO A 60 -7.96 11.47 -4.86
C PRO A 60 -8.80 10.74 -5.92
N LYS A 61 -8.69 11.12 -7.19
CA LYS A 61 -9.41 10.44 -8.28
C LYS A 61 -8.95 9.00 -8.51
N ALA A 62 -7.69 8.70 -8.15
CA ALA A 62 -7.09 7.38 -8.28
C ALA A 62 -7.05 6.61 -6.95
N HIS A 63 -7.62 7.19 -5.86
CA HIS A 63 -7.49 6.65 -4.51
C HIS A 63 -6.03 6.30 -4.16
N LEU A 64 -5.10 7.14 -4.58
CA LEU A 64 -3.67 6.91 -4.46
C LEU A 64 -3.03 7.95 -3.53
N VAL A 65 -2.16 7.49 -2.66
CA VAL A 65 -1.27 8.35 -1.86
C VAL A 65 0.16 7.85 -1.97
N ASP A 66 1.06 8.76 -2.35
CA ASP A 66 2.50 8.54 -2.33
C ASP A 66 3.03 8.96 -0.96
N VAL A 67 3.75 8.08 -0.29
CA VAL A 67 4.25 8.31 1.06
C VAL A 67 5.73 8.01 1.17
N GLU A 68 6.34 8.58 2.21
CA GLU A 68 7.66 8.24 2.69
C GLU A 68 7.54 7.65 4.10
N MET A 69 8.13 6.48 4.33
CA MET A 69 8.17 5.84 5.63
C MET A 69 9.04 6.65 6.60
N GLN A 70 8.48 7.03 7.74
CA GLN A 70 9.19 7.76 8.79
C GLN A 70 9.46 6.91 10.03
N THR A 71 8.79 5.75 10.17
CA THR A 71 9.07 4.82 11.27
C THR A 71 10.53 4.39 11.24
N GLU A 72 11.20 4.48 12.40
CA GLU A 72 12.59 4.03 12.55
C GLU A 72 12.75 2.55 12.20
N GLY A 73 13.82 2.23 11.48
CA GLY A 73 14.14 0.87 11.08
C GLY A 73 14.74 0.79 9.68
N ARG A 74 14.88 -0.44 9.18
CA ARG A 74 15.54 -0.73 7.89
C ARG A 74 14.91 -0.01 6.69
N LEU A 75 13.61 0.27 6.75
CA LEU A 75 12.84 0.87 5.66
C LEU A 75 12.57 2.37 5.87
N GLN A 76 13.18 3.00 6.87
CA GLN A 76 13.05 4.44 7.06
C GLN A 76 13.55 5.20 5.81
N GLY A 77 12.79 6.20 5.37
CA GLY A 77 13.08 6.99 4.16
C GLY A 77 12.67 6.31 2.84
N SER A 78 12.20 5.06 2.87
CA SER A 78 11.68 4.39 1.67
C SER A 78 10.33 4.98 1.24
N THR A 79 10.05 4.89 -0.05
CA THR A 79 8.89 5.52 -0.67
C THR A 79 7.94 4.48 -1.22
N TRP A 80 6.64 4.69 -1.00
CA TRP A 80 5.61 3.70 -1.30
C TRP A 80 4.37 4.36 -1.84
N VAL A 81 3.60 3.57 -2.57
CA VAL A 81 2.28 3.93 -3.06
C VAL A 81 1.24 3.10 -2.30
N LEU A 82 0.20 3.77 -1.83
CA LEU A 82 -0.85 3.20 -0.99
C LEU A 82 -2.23 3.56 -1.53
N ASP A 83 -3.22 2.71 -1.24
CA ASP A 83 -4.61 3.12 -1.33
C ASP A 83 -4.91 4.15 -0.23
N THR A 84 -5.71 5.17 -0.56
CA THR A 84 -6.15 6.18 0.40
C THR A 84 -6.87 5.61 1.62
N ASP A 85 -7.50 4.44 1.50
CA ASP A 85 -8.17 3.77 2.61
C ASP A 85 -7.20 3.17 3.64
N ALA A 86 -5.92 3.06 3.32
CA ALA A 86 -4.87 2.60 4.23
C ALA A 86 -4.51 3.67 5.28
N LEU A 87 -4.78 4.95 5.02
CA LEU A 87 -4.51 6.03 5.97
C LEU A 87 -5.45 5.94 7.18
N GLN A 88 -4.89 6.12 8.39
CA GLN A 88 -5.68 6.36 9.59
C GLN A 88 -6.01 7.86 9.66
N GLN A 89 -7.30 8.16 9.83
CA GLN A 89 -7.78 9.52 10.11
C GLN A 89 -7.45 9.93 11.53
#